data_AF-A0A7G8WBJ2-F1
#
_entry.id   AF-A0A7G8WBJ2-F1
#
_cell.length_a   1.000
_cell.length_b   1.000
_cell.length_c   1.000
_cell.angle_alpha   90.00
_cell.angle_beta   90.00
_cell.angle_gamma   90.00
#
_symmetry.space_group_name_H-M   'P 1'
#
loop_
_entity.id
_entity.type
_entity.pdbx_description
1 polymer ?
#
loop_
_entity_poly.entity_id
_entity_poly.type
_entity_poly.pdbx_seq_one_letter_code
_entity_poly.pdbx_strand_id
1 'polypeptide(L)'
;MRKTFYILLICSLILLSCKQNKGLKGTWISAYEFNSKDTLTNLDGIRFNQVITFEKDYYTLKEFKFIWYEEIARNKYEFKNGRLKTYRNSSDYDNYWSVGNLIDPLTKDSLVLIDEIGLIKKRVYKKLNDSLKNKSNQIQLTGKSFIREFNKQIDTLTFVNDSVFINTTFLAKQTKNTDLNWERTSHFGFDIIFMEYTLPYIIKNKKGNTIYLSAFDKIKINFTLTEIE
;
A
#
# COMPACT_ATOMS: atom_id res chain seq x y z
N MET A 1 31.40 -42.27 -12.45
CA MET A 1 31.22 -41.45 -11.22
C MET A 1 31.60 -39.97 -11.40
N ARG A 2 32.68 -39.59 -12.10
CA ARG A 2 33.01 -38.17 -12.34
C ARG A 2 31.93 -37.40 -13.12
N LYS A 3 31.34 -37.98 -14.17
CA LYS A 3 30.31 -37.32 -15.01
C LYS A 3 29.01 -36.99 -14.26
N THR A 4 28.58 -37.86 -13.35
CA THR A 4 27.39 -37.63 -12.51
C THR A 4 27.60 -36.51 -11.49
N PHE A 5 28.82 -36.33 -10.99
CA PHE A 5 29.17 -35.24 -10.08
C PHE A 5 29.07 -33.86 -10.75
N TYR A 6 29.53 -33.74 -12.00
CA TYR A 6 29.43 -32.47 -12.75
C TYR A 6 27.98 -32.10 -13.07
N ILE A 7 27.12 -33.08 -13.37
CA ILE A 7 25.69 -32.83 -13.62
C ILE A 7 24.98 -32.33 -12.34
N LEU A 8 25.27 -32.95 -11.19
CA LEU A 8 24.75 -32.50 -9.89
C LEU A 8 25.26 -31.11 -9.48
N LEU A 9 26.52 -30.78 -9.79
CA LEU A 9 27.10 -29.46 -9.54
C LEU A 9 26.48 -28.38 -10.45
N ILE A 10 26.26 -28.68 -11.73
CA ILE A 10 25.61 -27.75 -12.67
C ILE A 10 24.14 -27.54 -12.27
N CYS A 11 23.41 -28.60 -11.91
CA CYS A 11 22.04 -28.48 -11.42
C CYS A 11 21.95 -27.68 -10.10
N SER A 12 22.90 -27.85 -9.16
CA SER A 12 22.91 -27.08 -7.91
C SER A 12 23.28 -25.60 -8.14
N LEU A 13 24.15 -25.30 -9.10
CA LEU A 13 24.47 -23.92 -9.51
C LEU A 13 23.28 -23.22 -10.21
N ILE A 14 22.52 -23.95 -11.04
CA ILE A 14 21.28 -23.42 -11.67
C ILE A 14 20.19 -23.19 -10.61
N LEU A 15 20.07 -24.08 -9.61
CA LEU A 15 19.12 -23.90 -8.50
C LEU A 15 19.51 -22.72 -7.58
N LEU A 16 20.81 -22.44 -7.43
CA LEU A 16 21.31 -21.27 -6.69
C LEU A 16 21.10 -19.95 -7.47
N SER A 17 21.15 -19.96 -8.81
CA SER A 17 20.86 -18.78 -9.63
C SER A 17 19.36 -18.44 -9.69
N CYS A 18 18.49 -19.37 -9.26
CA CYS A 18 17.05 -19.14 -9.05
C CYS A 18 16.70 -18.54 -7.68
N LYS A 19 17.65 -17.88 -6.99
CA LYS A 19 17.33 -16.92 -5.92
C LYS A 19 16.80 -15.60 -6.52
N GLN A 20 15.72 -15.73 -7.28
CA GLN A 20 14.93 -14.59 -7.72
C GLN A 20 14.28 -13.94 -6.49
N ASN A 21 13.96 -12.65 -6.60
CA ASN A 21 13.49 -11.72 -5.54
C ASN A 21 12.16 -12.12 -4.84
N LYS A 22 12.07 -13.34 -4.29
CA LYS A 22 10.87 -13.92 -3.68
C LYS A 22 10.33 -13.10 -2.51
N GLY A 23 11.19 -12.34 -1.82
CA GLY A 23 10.78 -11.46 -0.72
C GLY A 23 9.86 -10.33 -1.16
N LEU A 24 10.18 -9.68 -2.27
CA LEU A 24 9.51 -8.48 -2.75
C LEU A 24 8.21 -8.77 -3.52
N LYS A 25 8.12 -9.94 -4.19
CA LYS A 25 6.93 -10.32 -4.97
C LYS A 25 5.64 -10.22 -4.13
N GLY A 26 4.61 -9.64 -4.73
CA GLY A 26 3.28 -9.46 -4.15
C GLY A 26 2.89 -7.99 -4.00
N THR A 27 1.74 -7.76 -3.37
CA THR A 27 1.16 -6.43 -3.16
C THR A 27 1.50 -5.89 -1.77
N TRP A 28 1.82 -4.60 -1.71
CA TRP A 28 2.22 -3.86 -0.52
C TRP A 28 1.40 -2.59 -0.44
N ILE A 29 0.78 -2.31 0.71
CA ILE A 29 -0.03 -1.12 0.93
C ILE A 29 0.70 -0.15 1.84
N SER A 30 0.55 1.15 1.61
CA SER A 30 1.14 2.17 2.46
C SER A 30 0.65 2.08 3.91
N ALA A 31 1.54 2.37 4.84
CA ALA A 31 1.24 2.42 6.26
C ALA A 31 1.54 3.80 6.83
N TYR A 32 2.81 4.20 6.86
CA TYR A 32 3.22 5.51 7.39
C TYR A 32 4.54 5.97 6.78
N GLU A 33 4.75 7.29 6.73
CA GLU A 33 6.03 7.93 6.40
C GLU A 33 6.66 8.55 7.65
N PHE A 34 7.98 8.55 7.74
CA PHE A 34 8.70 9.26 8.80
C PHE A 34 10.02 9.85 8.28
N ASN A 35 10.51 10.92 8.89
CA ASN A 35 11.81 11.47 8.54
C ASN A 35 12.93 10.61 9.16
N SER A 36 14.07 10.50 8.48
CA SER A 36 15.29 9.90 9.04
C SER A 36 15.75 10.47 10.38
N LYS A 37 15.40 11.73 10.70
CA LYS A 37 15.69 12.37 12.00
C LYS A 37 14.66 12.02 13.09
N ASP A 38 13.53 11.42 12.74
CA ASP A 38 12.53 10.97 13.70
C ASP A 38 12.96 9.63 14.29
N THR A 39 12.97 9.53 15.61
CA THR A 39 13.02 8.23 16.28
C THR A 39 11.71 7.50 16.00
N LEU A 40 11.77 6.20 15.67
CA LEU A 40 10.63 5.31 15.36
C LEU A 40 9.52 5.30 16.45
N THR A 41 9.77 5.94 17.58
CA THR A 41 8.90 6.12 18.74
C THR A 41 7.95 7.32 18.63
N ASN A 42 8.20 8.32 17.77
CA ASN A 42 7.24 9.40 17.59
C ASN A 42 5.99 8.90 16.85
N LEU A 43 4.84 9.31 17.37
CA LEU A 43 3.50 8.85 16.99
C LEU A 43 3.01 9.45 15.66
N ASP A 44 3.83 10.28 15.01
CA ASP A 44 3.41 11.23 13.97
C ASP A 44 3.84 10.80 12.57
N GLY A 45 3.79 9.49 12.28
CA GLY A 45 3.99 9.03 10.92
C GLY A 45 2.95 9.65 9.98
N ILE A 46 3.38 10.32 8.92
CA ILE A 46 2.44 10.94 7.97
C ILE A 46 1.80 9.81 7.17
N ARG A 47 0.47 9.75 7.18
CA ARG A 47 -0.29 8.77 6.40
C ARG A 47 -0.26 9.16 4.93
N PHE A 48 -0.13 8.16 4.07
CA PHE A 48 -0.11 8.34 2.63
C PHE A 48 -0.91 7.22 1.98
N ASN A 49 -1.50 7.47 0.81
CA ASN A 49 -2.41 6.54 0.15
C ASN A 49 -1.79 6.01 -1.15
N GLN A 50 -1.13 4.86 -1.05
CA GLN A 50 -0.47 4.19 -2.16
C GLN A 50 -0.56 2.67 -2.01
N VAL A 51 -0.56 1.96 -3.13
CA VAL A 51 -0.42 0.51 -3.18
C VAL A 51 0.52 0.12 -4.32
N ILE A 52 1.45 -0.81 -4.04
CA ILE A 52 2.47 -1.25 -4.97
C ILE A 52 2.40 -2.77 -5.11
N THR A 53 2.33 -3.27 -6.34
CA THR A 53 2.50 -4.69 -6.62
C THR A 53 3.77 -4.95 -7.39
N PHE A 54 4.65 -5.80 -6.85
CA PHE A 54 5.84 -6.29 -7.53
C PHE A 54 5.55 -7.65 -8.18
N GLU A 55 5.67 -7.65 -9.50
CA GLU A 55 5.64 -8.85 -10.35
C GLU A 55 7.07 -9.25 -10.71
N LYS A 56 7.28 -10.15 -11.69
CA LYS A 56 8.62 -10.66 -11.99
C LYS A 56 9.62 -9.57 -12.41
N ASP A 57 9.21 -8.73 -13.36
CA ASP A 57 10.08 -7.76 -14.04
C ASP A 57 9.55 -6.31 -13.94
N TYR A 58 8.35 -6.14 -13.38
CA TYR A 58 7.63 -4.87 -13.31
C TYR A 58 7.02 -4.69 -11.94
N TYR A 59 6.88 -3.44 -11.52
CA TYR A 59 5.97 -3.07 -10.45
C TYR A 59 4.87 -2.17 -11.00
N THR A 60 3.70 -2.24 -10.37
CA THR A 60 2.59 -1.32 -10.61
C THR A 60 2.33 -0.56 -9.32
N LEU A 61 2.51 0.75 -9.35
CA LEU A 61 2.15 1.69 -8.29
C LEU A 61 0.78 2.28 -8.64
N LYS A 62 -0.12 2.33 -7.65
CA LYS A 62 -1.38 3.07 -7.70
C LYS A 62 -1.38 4.05 -6.54
N GLU A 63 -1.54 5.32 -6.87
CA GLU A 63 -1.61 6.43 -5.92
C GLU A 63 -3.04 6.96 -5.85
N PHE A 64 -3.35 7.64 -4.75
CA PHE A 64 -4.62 8.33 -4.59
C PHE A 64 -4.74 9.49 -5.58
N LYS A 65 -5.84 9.52 -6.36
CA LYS A 65 -5.98 10.41 -7.53
C LYS A 65 -5.96 11.91 -7.21
N PHE A 66 -6.14 12.29 -5.95
CA PHE A 66 -6.18 13.69 -5.51
C PHE A 66 -4.85 14.24 -4.99
N ILE A 67 -3.78 13.42 -4.93
CA ILE A 67 -2.47 13.88 -4.42
C ILE A 67 -1.48 14.17 -5.56
N TRP A 68 -1.46 13.34 -6.60
CA TRP A 68 -0.43 13.38 -7.65
C TRP A 68 -1.00 13.32 -9.06
N TYR A 69 -0.23 13.77 -10.04
CA TYR A 69 -0.62 13.82 -11.46
C TYR A 69 -0.72 12.45 -12.14
N GLU A 70 0.07 11.45 -11.72
CA GLU A 70 0.01 10.08 -12.27
C GLU A 70 -0.65 9.14 -11.26
N GLU A 71 -1.89 8.74 -11.56
CA GLU A 71 -2.68 7.86 -10.71
C GLU A 71 -2.13 6.42 -10.68
N ILE A 72 -1.67 5.91 -11.82
CA ILE A 72 -1.15 4.55 -11.97
C ILE A 72 0.14 4.59 -12.79
N ALA A 73 1.20 4.01 -12.25
CA ALA A 73 2.48 3.87 -12.93
C ALA A 73 2.89 2.40 -12.99
N ARG A 74 3.28 1.92 -14.17
CA ARG A 74 3.87 0.59 -14.37
C ARG A 74 5.27 0.73 -14.92
N ASN A 75 6.26 0.32 -14.14
CA ASN A 75 7.67 0.54 -14.43
C ASN A 75 8.45 -0.76 -14.27
N LYS A 76 9.56 -0.89 -15.00
CA LYS A 76 10.50 -1.99 -14.76
C LYS A 76 11.23 -1.76 -13.46
N TYR A 77 11.62 -2.84 -12.81
CA TYR A 77 12.52 -2.74 -11.66
C TYR A 77 13.54 -3.86 -11.63
N GLU A 78 14.65 -3.59 -10.95
CA GLU A 78 15.61 -4.58 -10.52
C GLU A 78 15.75 -4.49 -9.00
N PHE A 79 15.78 -5.63 -8.31
CA PHE A 79 16.14 -5.67 -6.90
C PHE A 79 17.37 -6.55 -6.73
N LYS A 80 18.45 -5.97 -6.22
CA LYS A 80 19.74 -6.65 -6.04
C LYS A 80 20.46 -6.06 -4.83
N ASN A 81 20.99 -6.93 -3.96
CA ASN A 81 21.76 -6.54 -2.77
C ASN A 81 21.06 -5.50 -1.88
N GLY A 82 19.75 -5.66 -1.65
CA GLY A 82 18.98 -4.72 -0.82
C GLY A 82 18.71 -3.37 -1.49
N ARG A 83 18.97 -3.21 -2.79
CA ARG A 83 18.70 -1.97 -3.51
C ARG A 83 17.62 -2.19 -4.56
N LEU A 84 16.61 -1.34 -4.55
CA LEU A 84 15.64 -1.24 -5.63
C LEU A 84 16.23 -0.31 -6.69
N LYS A 85 16.07 -0.66 -7.96
CA LYS A 85 16.28 0.26 -9.08
C LYS A 85 15.01 0.24 -9.90
N THR A 86 14.49 1.40 -10.27
CA THR A 86 13.32 1.48 -11.15
C THR A 86 13.67 2.21 -12.42
N TYR A 87 13.00 1.83 -13.50
CA TYR A 87 13.19 2.44 -14.80
C TYR A 87 11.83 2.99 -15.23
N ARG A 88 11.72 4.32 -15.35
CA ARG A 88 10.51 4.95 -15.89
C ARG A 88 10.38 4.54 -17.36
N ASN A 89 9.17 4.28 -17.80
CA ASN A 89 8.89 3.80 -19.16
C ASN A 89 9.19 4.90 -20.20
N SER A 90 10.46 5.06 -20.55
CA SER A 90 10.92 5.69 -21.80
C SER A 90 11.93 4.72 -22.41
N SER A 91 11.90 4.62 -23.73
CA SER A 91 12.78 3.80 -24.59
C SER A 91 14.29 3.96 -24.37
N ASP A 92 14.70 4.85 -23.46
CA ASP A 92 16.08 5.06 -23.07
C ASP A 92 16.37 4.36 -21.74
N TYR A 93 17.28 3.39 -21.80
CA TYR A 93 17.91 2.77 -20.63
C TYR A 93 18.65 3.79 -19.73
N ASP A 94 18.73 5.06 -20.15
CA ASP A 94 19.54 6.11 -19.53
C ASP A 94 18.75 7.15 -18.70
N ASN A 95 17.41 7.11 -18.69
CA ASN A 95 16.60 7.97 -17.80
C ASN A 95 16.43 7.36 -16.41
N TYR A 96 17.50 7.43 -15.63
CA TYR A 96 17.58 6.95 -14.26
C TYR A 96 16.79 7.89 -13.32
N TRP A 97 15.50 7.60 -13.09
CA TRP A 97 14.85 8.18 -11.91
C TRP A 97 15.29 7.35 -10.71
N SER A 98 16.17 7.94 -9.90
CA SER A 98 16.64 7.39 -8.62
C SER A 98 15.47 6.81 -7.84
N VAL A 99 15.62 5.57 -7.38
CA VAL A 99 14.71 4.99 -6.39
C VAL A 99 15.53 4.31 -5.33
N GLY A 100 15.69 5.04 -4.23
CA GLY A 100 15.57 4.53 -2.88
C GLY A 100 16.35 3.30 -2.47
N ASN A 101 17.27 3.52 -1.52
CA ASN A 101 17.74 2.46 -0.65
C ASN A 101 16.55 1.78 0.04
N LEU A 102 16.37 0.49 -0.24
CA LEU A 102 15.57 -0.39 0.61
C LEU A 102 16.44 -0.67 1.84
N ILE A 103 16.03 -0.20 3.01
CA ILE A 103 16.63 -0.72 4.24
C ILE A 103 16.07 -2.13 4.42
N ASP A 104 16.99 -3.09 4.53
CA ASP A 104 16.73 -4.48 4.93
C ASP A 104 15.70 -4.51 6.08
N PRO A 105 14.63 -5.30 5.98
CA PRO A 105 13.36 -4.89 6.54
C PRO A 105 13.37 -4.94 8.06
N LEU A 106 12.65 -4.00 8.67
CA LEU A 106 12.36 -4.06 10.12
C LEU A 106 11.55 -5.31 10.51
N THR A 107 10.94 -6.07 9.58
CA THR A 107 10.28 -7.38 9.81
C THR A 107 9.94 -8.10 8.48
N LYS A 108 9.57 -9.40 8.52
CA LYS A 108 9.12 -10.21 7.35
C LYS A 108 7.97 -9.59 6.52
N ASP A 109 7.17 -8.71 7.09
CA ASP A 109 5.95 -8.14 6.52
C ASP A 109 6.05 -6.65 6.15
N SER A 110 7.21 -6.01 6.33
CA SER A 110 7.38 -4.57 6.10
C SER A 110 8.38 -4.28 4.97
N LEU A 111 8.06 -3.31 4.13
CA LEU A 111 8.93 -2.76 3.08
C LEU A 111 9.19 -1.29 3.40
N VAL A 112 10.46 -0.86 3.44
CA VAL A 112 10.83 0.53 3.73
C VAL A 112 11.54 1.14 2.53
N LEU A 113 10.85 2.02 1.81
CA LEU A 113 11.43 2.77 0.69
C LEU A 113 11.94 4.11 1.19
N ILE A 114 13.17 4.47 0.85
CA ILE A 114 13.74 5.78 1.14
C ILE A 114 13.67 6.60 -0.14
N ASP A 115 13.23 7.85 -0.07
CA ASP A 115 13.45 8.76 -1.20
C ASP A 115 14.88 9.30 -1.12
N GLU A 116 15.68 9.07 -2.17
CA GLU A 116 17.07 9.55 -2.24
C GLU A 116 17.16 11.03 -2.64
N ILE A 117 16.07 11.63 -3.12
CA ILE A 117 16.05 13.03 -3.55
C ILE A 117 15.50 13.92 -2.42
N GLY A 118 16.42 14.57 -1.70
CA GLY A 118 16.19 15.85 -1.01
C GLY A 118 15.42 15.85 0.32
N LEU A 119 14.50 14.90 0.60
CA LEU A 119 13.63 15.00 1.78
C LEU A 119 13.81 13.91 2.85
N ILE A 120 14.70 12.92 2.64
CA ILE A 120 14.99 11.80 3.56
C ILE A 120 13.75 11.26 4.29
N LYS A 121 12.63 11.13 3.56
CA LYS A 121 11.43 10.46 4.05
C LYS A 121 11.56 8.97 3.80
N LYS A 122 11.24 8.18 4.82
CA LYS A 122 11.13 6.73 4.74
C LYS A 122 9.65 6.37 4.68
N ARG A 123 9.24 5.74 3.58
CA ARG A 123 7.88 5.24 3.35
C ARG A 123 7.80 3.78 3.74
N VAL A 124 6.93 3.45 4.69
CA VAL A 124 6.69 2.07 5.10
C VAL A 124 5.44 1.53 4.43
N TYR A 125 5.58 0.32 3.87
CA TYR A 125 4.49 -0.46 3.32
C TYR A 125 4.39 -1.80 4.04
N LYS A 126 3.18 -2.35 4.09
CA LYS A 126 2.88 -3.66 4.66
C LYS A 126 2.45 -4.64 3.58
N LYS A 127 2.98 -5.87 3.67
CA LYS A 127 2.65 -6.93 2.71
C LYS A 127 1.19 -7.36 2.86
N LEU A 128 0.47 -7.40 1.75
CA LEU A 128 -0.90 -7.91 1.73
C LEU A 128 -0.90 -9.43 1.55
N ASN A 129 -1.69 -10.08 2.39
CA ASN A 129 -1.95 -11.51 2.26
C ASN A 129 -3.10 -11.72 1.27
N ASP A 130 -2.96 -12.71 0.38
CA ASP A 130 -3.98 -13.06 -0.61
C ASP A 130 -5.35 -13.41 -0.01
N SER A 131 -5.41 -13.82 1.26
CA SER A 131 -6.69 -14.01 1.99
C SER A 131 -7.51 -12.73 2.20
N LEU A 132 -6.93 -11.56 1.94
CA LEU A 132 -7.65 -10.27 1.93
C LEU A 132 -8.19 -9.91 0.56
N LYS A 133 -7.89 -10.68 -0.49
CA LYS A 133 -8.51 -10.49 -1.81
C LYS A 133 -9.99 -10.77 -1.70
N ASN A 134 -10.79 -9.88 -2.27
CA ASN A 134 -12.23 -10.00 -2.29
C ASN A 134 -12.78 -9.46 -3.60
N LYS A 135 -13.88 -10.06 -4.07
CA LYS A 135 -14.68 -9.54 -5.17
C LYS A 135 -15.88 -8.80 -4.58
N SER A 136 -15.66 -7.66 -3.92
CA SER A 136 -16.72 -6.85 -3.29
C SER A 136 -17.54 -6.01 -4.27
N ASN A 137 -17.76 -6.51 -5.48
CA ASN A 137 -18.42 -5.78 -6.57
C ASN A 137 -19.87 -5.34 -6.23
N GLN A 138 -20.44 -5.82 -5.12
CA GLN A 138 -21.80 -5.51 -4.66
C GLN A 138 -21.88 -4.53 -3.47
N ILE A 139 -20.76 -4.02 -2.98
CA ILE A 139 -20.78 -3.04 -1.89
C ILE A 139 -20.95 -1.65 -2.52
N GLN A 140 -22.06 -0.96 -2.26
CA GLN A 140 -22.23 0.44 -2.64
C GLN A 140 -21.88 1.32 -1.44
N LEU A 141 -21.09 2.37 -1.67
CA LEU A 141 -20.72 3.37 -0.66
C LEU A 141 -21.35 4.72 -0.95
N THR A 142 -21.34 5.16 -2.21
CA THR A 142 -21.91 6.42 -2.66
C THR A 142 -23.37 6.59 -2.27
N GLY A 143 -23.70 7.77 -1.75
CA GLY A 143 -25.03 8.14 -1.25
C GLY A 143 -25.34 7.57 0.13
N LYS A 144 -24.38 6.98 0.85
CA LYS A 144 -24.64 6.29 2.12
C LYS A 144 -23.80 6.84 3.27
N SER A 145 -24.36 6.70 4.46
CA SER A 145 -23.72 7.04 5.72
C SER A 145 -23.38 5.78 6.51
N PHE A 146 -22.26 5.82 7.22
CA PHE A 146 -21.76 4.69 8.00
C PHE A 146 -21.24 5.16 9.34
N ILE A 147 -21.51 4.37 10.39
CA ILE A 147 -20.77 4.44 11.65
C ILE A 147 -19.49 3.62 11.49
N ARG A 148 -18.34 4.28 11.65
CA ARG A 148 -17.03 3.66 11.74
C ARG A 148 -16.65 3.48 13.21
N GLU A 149 -16.37 2.24 13.60
CA GLU A 149 -15.91 1.93 14.95
C GLU A 149 -14.45 1.47 14.94
N PHE A 150 -13.64 2.05 15.83
CA PHE A 150 -12.29 1.58 16.13
C PHE A 150 -11.86 1.95 17.54
N ASN A 151 -11.45 0.97 18.33
CA ASN A 151 -10.88 1.15 19.67
C ASN A 151 -11.67 2.15 20.55
N LYS A 152 -13.00 1.96 20.63
CA LYS A 152 -13.98 2.81 21.35
C LYS A 152 -14.17 4.23 20.80
N GLN A 153 -13.51 4.59 19.70
CA GLN A 153 -13.83 5.79 18.92
C GLN A 153 -14.89 5.45 17.88
N ILE A 154 -15.85 6.36 17.72
CA ILE A 154 -16.99 6.21 16.84
C ILE A 154 -17.07 7.47 15.99
N ASP A 155 -17.07 7.28 14.68
CA ASP A 155 -17.13 8.36 13.71
C ASP A 155 -18.24 8.10 12.70
N THR A 156 -18.84 9.15 12.17
CA THR A 156 -19.77 9.05 11.05
C THR A 156 -19.06 9.44 9.76
N LEU A 157 -19.13 8.55 8.77
CA LEU A 157 -18.64 8.77 7.41
C LEU A 157 -19.82 8.81 6.44
N THR A 158 -19.96 9.88 5.68
CA THR A 158 -21.00 10.02 4.65
C THR A 158 -20.35 10.16 3.29
N PHE A 159 -20.49 9.15 2.43
CA PHE A 159 -19.93 9.18 1.07
C PHE A 159 -20.91 9.87 0.13
N VAL A 160 -20.80 11.18 -0.01
CA VAL A 160 -21.77 12.02 -0.75
C VAL A 160 -21.85 11.61 -2.23
N ASN A 161 -20.70 11.52 -2.90
CA ASN A 161 -20.58 11.09 -4.29
C ASN A 161 -19.36 10.16 -4.44
N ASP A 162 -18.88 9.91 -5.66
CA ASP A 162 -17.74 9.02 -5.96
C ASP A 162 -16.36 9.58 -5.60
N SER A 163 -16.32 10.82 -5.09
CA SER A 163 -15.11 11.60 -4.90
C SER A 163 -15.09 12.34 -3.56
N VAL A 164 -16.25 12.66 -2.99
CA VAL A 164 -16.41 13.46 -1.76
C VAL A 164 -17.03 12.61 -0.66
N PHE A 165 -16.45 12.71 0.55
CA PHE A 165 -17.03 12.18 1.78
C PHE A 165 -16.96 13.22 2.91
N ILE A 166 -17.89 13.11 3.85
CA ILE A 166 -17.95 13.90 5.07
C ILE A 166 -17.56 13.03 6.25
N ASN A 167 -16.80 13.58 7.19
CA ASN A 167 -16.36 12.91 8.40
C ASN A 167 -16.66 13.76 9.63
N THR A 168 -17.34 13.21 10.63
CA THR A 168 -17.71 13.93 11.86
C THR A 168 -16.63 13.93 12.96
N THR A 169 -15.46 13.32 12.70
CA THR A 169 -14.32 13.27 13.64
C THR A 169 -13.77 14.62 14.09
N PHE A 170 -12.99 14.57 15.17
CA PHE A 170 -12.12 15.64 15.67
C PHE A 170 -11.23 16.29 14.60
N LEU A 171 -10.80 15.56 13.55
CA LEU A 171 -9.97 16.11 12.47
C LEU A 171 -10.74 17.12 11.60
N ALA A 172 -12.01 16.84 11.27
CA ALA A 172 -12.86 17.77 10.53
C ALA A 172 -13.16 19.06 11.31
N LYS A 173 -13.18 18.96 12.65
CA LYS A 173 -13.33 20.14 13.53
C LYS A 173 -12.12 21.08 13.50
N GLN A 174 -10.91 20.56 13.24
CA GLN A 174 -9.69 21.39 13.17
C GLN A 174 -9.50 22.07 11.82
N THR A 175 -9.84 21.39 10.72
CA THR A 175 -9.60 21.91 9.36
C THR A 175 -10.68 22.87 8.87
N LYS A 176 -11.85 22.90 9.53
CA LYS A 176 -13.10 23.54 9.03
C LYS A 176 -13.54 23.06 7.63
N ASN A 177 -12.85 22.07 7.06
CA ASN A 177 -13.20 21.45 5.81
C ASN A 177 -13.77 20.06 6.12
N THR A 178 -15.08 19.93 5.96
CA THR A 178 -15.79 18.66 6.10
C THR A 178 -15.80 17.86 4.81
N ASP A 179 -15.53 18.51 3.67
CA ASP A 179 -15.62 17.91 2.35
C ASP A 179 -14.23 17.40 1.98
N LEU A 180 -14.04 16.11 2.27
CA LEU A 180 -12.78 15.41 2.07
C LEU A 180 -12.89 14.50 0.85
N ASN A 181 -11.76 14.25 0.20
CA ASN A 181 -11.73 13.41 -0.97
C ASN A 181 -11.59 11.92 -0.62
N TRP A 182 -12.23 11.05 -1.40
CA TRP A 182 -12.04 9.61 -1.34
C TRP A 182 -12.07 8.97 -2.73
N GLU A 183 -11.55 7.76 -2.82
CA GLU A 183 -11.73 6.90 -3.98
C GLU A 183 -11.79 5.44 -3.54
N ARG A 184 -12.40 4.60 -4.39
CA ARG A 184 -12.29 3.16 -4.28
C ARG A 184 -11.71 2.59 -5.55
N THR A 185 -10.73 1.70 -5.40
CA THR A 185 -9.98 1.11 -6.50
C THR A 185 -9.85 -0.39 -6.32
N SER A 186 -9.83 -1.13 -7.44
CA SER A 186 -9.37 -2.51 -7.46
C SER A 186 -7.89 -2.54 -7.85
N HIS A 187 -7.07 -3.25 -7.09
CA HIS A 187 -5.65 -3.42 -7.39
C HIS A 187 -5.24 -4.87 -7.15
N PHE A 188 -4.93 -5.61 -8.21
CA PHE A 188 -4.49 -7.02 -8.15
C PHE A 188 -5.40 -7.94 -7.31
N GLY A 189 -6.72 -7.70 -7.36
CA GLY A 189 -7.73 -8.49 -6.62
C GLY A 189 -8.00 -8.00 -5.19
N PHE A 190 -7.33 -6.95 -4.73
CA PHE A 190 -7.69 -6.24 -3.51
C PHE A 190 -8.65 -5.10 -3.85
N ASP A 191 -9.65 -4.90 -2.99
CA ASP A 191 -10.59 -3.79 -3.08
C ASP A 191 -10.25 -2.79 -1.98
N ILE A 192 -9.84 -1.60 -2.40
CA ILE A 192 -9.16 -0.62 -1.55
C ILE A 192 -9.92 0.70 -1.57
N ILE A 193 -10.12 1.29 -0.40
CA ILE A 193 -10.62 2.65 -0.23
C ILE A 193 -9.45 3.53 0.21
N PHE A 194 -9.16 4.57 -0.57
CA PHE A 194 -8.28 5.66 -0.13
C PHE A 194 -9.15 6.85 0.27
N MET A 195 -8.75 7.53 1.35
CA MET A 195 -9.46 8.70 1.87
C MET A 195 -8.42 9.69 2.41
N GLU A 196 -8.68 10.98 2.26
CA GLU A 196 -7.79 12.00 2.82
C GLU A 196 -7.58 11.84 4.34
N TYR A 197 -6.34 12.04 4.77
CA TYR A 197 -5.91 12.01 6.18
C TYR A 197 -6.11 10.67 6.92
N THR A 198 -6.49 9.59 6.23
CA THR A 198 -6.61 8.25 6.81
C THR A 198 -5.62 7.26 6.20
N LEU A 199 -5.52 6.09 6.83
CA LEU A 199 -4.86 4.94 6.22
C LEU A 199 -5.74 4.40 5.07
N PRO A 200 -5.14 3.76 4.06
CA PRO A 200 -5.89 2.93 3.13
C PRO A 200 -6.65 1.82 3.84
N TYR A 201 -7.89 1.58 3.41
CA TYR A 201 -8.70 0.47 3.89
C TYR A 201 -8.84 -0.60 2.82
N ILE A 202 -8.69 -1.87 3.21
CA ILE A 202 -9.01 -3.02 2.38
C ILE A 202 -10.37 -3.54 2.77
N ILE A 203 -11.29 -3.62 1.81
CA ILE A 203 -12.60 -4.22 1.99
C ILE A 203 -12.48 -5.74 1.99
N LYS A 204 -12.79 -6.36 3.14
CA LYS A 204 -12.71 -7.81 3.30
C LYS A 204 -13.98 -8.52 2.86
N ASN A 205 -15.13 -8.04 3.35
CA ASN A 205 -16.46 -8.56 3.06
C ASN A 205 -17.54 -7.62 3.63
N LYS A 206 -18.81 -7.92 3.32
CA LYS A 206 -20.01 -7.30 3.90
C LYS A 206 -20.90 -8.40 4.47
N LYS A 207 -21.48 -8.17 5.66
CA LYS A 207 -22.51 -9.02 6.27
C LYS A 207 -23.64 -8.12 6.77
N GLY A 208 -24.85 -8.29 6.22
CA GLY A 208 -25.96 -7.38 6.51
C GLY A 208 -25.59 -5.94 6.14
N ASN A 209 -25.77 -5.01 7.07
CA ASN A 209 -25.42 -3.59 6.93
C ASN A 209 -23.96 -3.27 7.31
N THR A 210 -23.15 -4.26 7.73
CA THR A 210 -21.77 -4.02 8.17
C THR A 210 -20.76 -4.44 7.10
N ILE A 211 -19.84 -3.54 6.77
CA ILE A 211 -18.66 -3.77 5.95
C ILE A 211 -17.45 -3.95 6.88
N TYR A 212 -16.67 -4.99 6.67
CA TYR A 212 -15.45 -5.24 7.43
C TYR A 212 -14.23 -4.79 6.63
N LEU A 213 -13.39 -4.00 7.27
CA LEU A 213 -12.20 -3.42 6.68
C LEU A 213 -10.93 -3.85 7.44
N SER A 214 -9.80 -3.87 6.76
CA SER A 214 -8.48 -3.87 7.38
C SER A 214 -7.67 -2.67 6.91
N ALA A 215 -6.95 -2.02 7.82
CA ALA A 215 -5.90 -1.06 7.50
C ALA A 215 -4.58 -1.49 8.14
N PHE A 216 -3.50 -0.84 7.74
CA PHE A 216 -2.15 -1.22 8.16
C PHE A 216 -1.38 0.02 8.63
N ASP A 217 -0.87 -0.04 9.86
CA ASP A 217 0.04 0.93 10.45
C ASP A 217 1.29 0.15 10.95
N LYS A 218 1.85 0.48 12.12
CA LYS A 218 2.82 -0.36 12.84
C LYS A 218 2.27 -1.77 13.06
N ILE A 219 0.96 -1.89 13.28
CA ILE A 219 0.21 -3.14 13.37
C ILE A 219 -0.93 -3.19 12.35
N LYS A 220 -1.46 -4.39 12.08
CA LYS A 220 -2.73 -4.53 11.36
C LYS A 220 -3.89 -4.08 12.25
N ILE A 221 -4.80 -3.31 11.68
CA ILE A 221 -5.98 -2.78 12.35
C ILE A 221 -7.23 -3.25 11.60
N ASN A 222 -8.27 -3.67 12.33
CA ASN A 222 -9.56 -4.01 11.74
C ASN A 222 -10.60 -2.94 12.11
N PHE A 223 -11.47 -2.62 11.16
CA PHE A 223 -12.56 -1.67 11.32
C PHE A 223 -13.87 -2.29 10.85
N THR A 224 -14.97 -1.73 11.33
CA THR A 224 -16.31 -1.96 10.81
C THR A 224 -16.88 -0.64 10.32
N LEU A 225 -17.62 -0.68 9.20
CA LEU A 225 -18.53 0.37 8.76
C LEU A 225 -19.94 -0.19 8.80
N THR A 226 -20.77 0.31 9.71
CA THR A 226 -22.19 -0.10 9.80
C THR A 226 -23.05 0.97 9.14
N GLU A 227 -23.72 0.60 8.06
CA GLU A 227 -24.62 1.48 7.30
C GLU A 227 -25.76 1.98 8.21
N ILE A 228 -26.03 3.29 8.14
CA ILE A 228 -27.12 3.97 8.85
C ILE A 228 -28.05 4.64 7.84
N GLU A 229 -29.32 4.81 8.24
CA GLU A 229 -30.38 5.47 7.46
C GLU A 229 -30.17 6.99 7.36
#